data_AF-A0A7V9AJZ9-F1
#
_entry.id   AF-A0A7V9AJZ9-F1
#
_cell.length_a   1.000
_cell.length_b   1.000
_cell.length_c   1.000
_cell.angle_alpha   90.00
_cell.angle_beta   90.00
_cell.angle_gamma   90.00
#
_symmetry.space_group_name_H-M   'P 1'
#
loop_
_entity.id
_entity.type
_entity.pdbx_description
1 polymer ?
#
loop_
_entity_poly.entity_id
_entity_poly.type
_entity_poly.pdbx_seq_one_letter_code
_entity_poly.pdbx_strand_id
1 'polypeptide(L)'
;MNLHQARTVARQWVAEEAAGMDRFHGAFLTGSAIWLPGEATFPPTSDVDMTLVHDRPSESGSDLPEAPGKFRYGDVVLEASWIAARDLRSPDLVLSNYHLAGSFRSTDHILADPAGVLGELVPVVSRE
;
A
#
# COMPACT_ATOMS: atom_id res chain seq x y z
N MET A 1 -12.17 -9.46 14.89
CA MET A 1 -11.10 -9.56 13.88
C MET A 1 -9.83 -8.93 14.45
N ASN A 2 -8.67 -9.51 14.19
CA ASN A 2 -7.37 -8.90 14.49
C ASN A 2 -6.76 -8.25 13.24
N LEU A 3 -5.68 -7.48 13.41
CA LEU A 3 -5.03 -6.80 12.30
C LEU A 3 -4.47 -7.76 11.24
N HIS A 4 -3.94 -8.91 11.64
CA HIS A 4 -3.44 -9.91 10.70
C HIS A 4 -4.52 -10.38 9.74
N GLN A 5 -5.72 -10.66 10.26
CA GLN A 5 -6.89 -11.00 9.46
C GLN A 5 -7.30 -9.85 8.54
N ALA A 6 -7.34 -8.61 9.04
CA ALA A 6 -7.67 -7.44 8.21
C ALA A 6 -6.66 -7.22 7.07
N ARG A 7 -5.35 -7.37 7.35
CA ARG A 7 -4.27 -7.31 6.34
C ARG A 7 -4.39 -8.46 5.33
N THR A 8 -4.83 -9.64 5.77
CA THR A 8 -5.07 -10.80 4.88
C THR A 8 -6.20 -10.52 3.90
N VAL A 9 -7.29 -9.89 4.37
CA VAL A 9 -8.40 -9.46 3.50
C VAL A 9 -7.93 -8.43 2.47
N ALA A 10 -7.11 -7.46 2.89
CA ALA A 10 -6.49 -6.51 1.97
C ALA A 10 -5.60 -7.20 0.91
N ARG A 11 -4.76 -8.17 1.31
CA ARG A 11 -3.95 -8.97 0.37
C ARG A 11 -4.80 -9.75 -0.63
N GLN A 12 -5.91 -10.33 -0.15
CA GLN A 12 -6.83 -11.06 -1.00
C GLN A 12 -7.44 -10.15 -2.06
N TRP A 13 -7.94 -8.96 -1.65
CA TRP A 13 -8.47 -7.99 -2.60
C TRP A 13 -7.42 -7.55 -3.63
N VAL A 14 -6.18 -7.30 -3.21
CA VAL A 14 -5.11 -6.96 -4.13
C VAL A 14 -4.86 -8.08 -5.14
N ALA A 15 -4.85 -9.35 -4.70
CA ALA A 15 -4.60 -10.48 -5.57
C ALA A 15 -5.75 -10.77 -6.55
N GLU A 16 -7.00 -10.58 -6.13
CA GLU A 16 -8.19 -10.87 -6.94
C GLU A 16 -8.55 -9.72 -7.89
N GLU A 17 -8.40 -8.48 -7.44
CA GLU A 17 -8.88 -7.30 -8.17
C GLU A 17 -7.71 -6.44 -8.67
N ALA A 18 -6.85 -5.96 -7.77
CA ALA A 18 -5.82 -4.96 -8.12
C ALA A 18 -4.77 -5.52 -9.09
N ALA A 19 -4.39 -6.79 -8.95
CA ALA A 19 -3.42 -7.45 -9.82
C ALA A 19 -3.88 -7.54 -11.29
N GLY A 20 -5.19 -7.47 -11.54
CA GLY A 20 -5.76 -7.42 -12.89
C GLY A 20 -5.91 -6.01 -13.46
N MET A 21 -5.64 -4.96 -12.67
CA MET A 21 -5.75 -3.58 -13.12
C MET A 21 -4.61 -3.23 -14.09
N ASP A 22 -4.93 -2.40 -15.10
CA ASP A 22 -3.93 -1.95 -16.07
C ASP A 22 -2.74 -1.31 -15.35
N ARG A 23 -1.54 -1.75 -15.74
CA ARG A 23 -0.26 -1.22 -15.22
C ARG A 23 -0.10 -1.28 -13.70
N PHE A 24 -0.80 -2.19 -13.04
CA PHE A 24 -0.52 -2.51 -11.65
C PHE A 24 0.93 -2.97 -11.47
N HIS A 25 1.62 -2.41 -10.49
CA HIS A 25 3.05 -2.64 -10.25
C HIS A 25 3.37 -3.04 -8.81
N GLY A 26 2.37 -3.13 -7.94
CA GLY A 26 2.54 -3.49 -6.55
C GLY A 26 1.53 -2.80 -5.64
N ALA A 27 1.49 -3.22 -4.39
CA ALA A 27 0.61 -2.66 -3.38
C ALA A 27 1.23 -2.70 -1.98
N PHE A 28 1.04 -1.58 -1.32
CA PHE A 28 1.37 -1.16 0.04
C PHE A 28 0.29 -1.10 1.09
N LEU A 29 0.51 -1.46 2.35
CA LEU A 29 -0.27 -0.90 3.47
C LEU A 29 0.30 0.46 3.87
N THR A 30 -0.59 1.38 4.22
CA THR A 30 -0.25 2.67 4.80
C THR A 30 -1.11 2.94 6.04
N GLY A 31 -1.03 4.15 6.60
CA GLY A 31 -1.96 4.61 7.62
C GLY A 31 -1.82 3.93 8.99
N SER A 32 -2.94 3.66 9.66
CA SER A 32 -2.92 3.15 11.04
C SER A 32 -2.64 1.64 11.11
N ALA A 33 -2.96 0.92 10.03
CA ALA A 33 -2.91 -0.55 9.97
C ALA A 33 -1.49 -1.14 10.01
N ILE A 34 -0.44 -0.33 9.90
CA ILE A 34 0.97 -0.74 9.91
C ILE A 34 1.65 -0.65 11.28
N TRP A 35 1.10 0.11 12.24
CA TRP A 35 1.81 0.45 13.49
C TRP A 35 1.65 -0.57 14.62
N LEU A 36 0.58 -1.37 14.57
CA LEU A 36 0.26 -2.33 15.61
C LEU A 36 0.64 -3.76 15.19
N PRO A 37 0.95 -4.65 16.16
CA PRO A 37 1.15 -6.07 15.89
C PRO A 37 -0.08 -6.70 15.22
N GLY A 38 0.13 -7.76 14.43
CA GLY A 38 -0.96 -8.44 13.72
C GLY A 38 -2.02 -9.03 14.67
N GLU A 39 -1.64 -9.37 15.90
CA GLU A 39 -2.51 -9.93 16.92
C GLU A 39 -3.40 -8.88 17.60
N ALA A 40 -3.09 -7.59 17.43
CA ALA A 40 -3.88 -6.53 18.03
C ALA A 40 -5.30 -6.51 17.47
N THR A 41 -6.26 -6.16 18.33
CA THR A 41 -7.67 -6.02 17.96
C THR A 41 -7.81 -4.98 16.85
N PHE A 42 -8.47 -5.36 15.75
CA PHE A 42 -8.83 -4.43 14.69
C PHE A 42 -10.20 -3.82 15.00
N PRO A 43 -10.29 -2.49 15.25
CA PRO A 43 -11.56 -1.86 15.57
C PRO A 43 -12.56 -1.96 14.40
N PRO A 44 -13.85 -2.28 14.63
CA PRO A 44 -14.85 -2.37 13.56
C PRO A 44 -15.10 -1.07 12.79
N THR A 45 -14.72 0.07 13.37
CA THR A 45 -14.84 1.40 12.76
C THR A 45 -13.59 1.81 12.00
N SER A 46 -12.51 1.03 12.08
CA SER A 46 -11.26 1.30 11.38
C SER A 46 -11.32 0.78 9.94
N ASP A 47 -10.56 1.45 9.10
CA ASP A 47 -10.23 1.08 7.73
C ASP A 47 -8.83 0.48 7.65
N VAL A 48 -8.54 -0.12 6.49
CA VAL A 48 -7.21 -0.52 6.09
C VAL A 48 -6.79 0.34 4.90
N ASP A 49 -5.91 1.29 5.18
CA ASP A 49 -5.30 2.14 4.15
C ASP A 49 -4.31 1.33 3.32
N MET A 50 -4.41 1.45 2.00
CA MET A 50 -3.48 0.88 1.06
C MET A 50 -3.16 1.83 -0.09
N THR A 51 -1.95 1.65 -0.62
CA THR A 51 -1.46 2.40 -1.77
C THR A 51 -1.09 1.42 -2.86
N LEU A 52 -1.70 1.60 -4.02
CA LEU A 52 -1.47 0.83 -5.22
C LEU A 52 -0.44 1.57 -6.08
N VAL A 53 0.49 0.81 -6.65
CA VAL A 53 1.56 1.35 -7.48
C VAL A 53 1.17 1.18 -8.94
N HIS A 54 1.17 2.29 -9.68
CA HIS A 54 0.86 2.32 -11.10
C HIS A 54 2.15 2.57 -11.90
N ASP A 55 2.50 1.64 -12.79
CA ASP A 55 3.64 1.77 -13.71
C ASP A 55 3.26 2.56 -14.96
N ARG A 56 3.30 3.89 -14.82
CA ARG A 56 3.00 4.82 -15.90
C ARG A 56 4.27 5.49 -16.45
N PRO A 57 4.36 5.69 -17.77
CA PRO A 57 5.53 6.30 -18.39
C PRO A 57 5.52 7.85 -18.48
N SER A 58 4.42 8.56 -18.16
CA SER A 58 4.33 10.02 -18.43
C SER A 58 4.87 10.91 -17.29
N GLU A 59 5.37 12.09 -17.68
CA GLU A 59 5.99 13.09 -16.79
C GLU A 59 5.00 14.04 -16.09
N SER A 60 3.73 14.06 -16.51
CA SER A 60 2.69 14.89 -15.89
C SER A 60 1.99 14.12 -14.77
N GLY A 61 2.15 14.57 -13.53
CA GLY A 61 1.71 13.88 -12.32
C GLY A 61 0.20 13.75 -12.10
N SER A 62 -0.63 14.32 -12.98
CA SER A 62 -2.09 14.42 -12.81
C SER A 62 -2.90 13.27 -13.39
N ASP A 63 -2.29 12.32 -14.10
CA ASP A 63 -3.04 11.39 -14.95
C ASP A 63 -3.21 9.98 -14.36
N LEU A 64 -3.06 9.81 -13.04
CA LEU A 64 -3.41 8.53 -12.41
C LEU A 64 -4.90 8.24 -12.65
N PRO A 65 -5.28 6.97 -12.88
CA PRO A 65 -6.70 6.62 -12.94
C PRO A 65 -7.36 6.99 -11.60
N GLU A 66 -8.68 7.16 -11.63
CA GLU A 66 -9.44 7.35 -10.40
C GLU A 66 -9.15 6.19 -9.44
N ALA A 67 -8.75 6.52 -8.22
CA ALA A 67 -8.48 5.50 -7.22
C ALA A 67 -9.80 4.86 -6.77
N PRO A 68 -9.80 3.56 -6.40
CA PRO A 68 -10.99 2.91 -5.88
C PRO A 68 -11.58 3.62 -4.64
N GLY A 69 -10.75 4.39 -3.92
CA GLY A 69 -11.18 5.16 -2.76
C GLY A 69 -11.57 4.24 -1.62
N LYS A 70 -12.64 4.60 -0.90
CA LYS A 70 -13.10 3.87 0.28
C LYS A 70 -14.25 2.93 -0.07
N PHE A 71 -14.08 1.63 0.18
CA PHE A 71 -15.08 0.61 -0.12
C PHE A 71 -15.03 -0.54 0.88
N ARG A 72 -16.08 -1.37 0.91
CA ARG A 72 -16.12 -2.58 1.73
C ARG A 72 -15.74 -3.80 0.90
N TYR A 73 -14.92 -4.67 1.47
CA TYR A 73 -14.60 -5.98 0.92
C TYR A 73 -14.57 -7.00 2.05
N GLY A 74 -15.46 -7.99 1.98
CA GLY A 74 -15.80 -8.83 3.13
C GLY A 74 -16.27 -8.00 4.32
N ASP A 75 -15.70 -8.26 5.50
CA ASP A 75 -16.00 -7.55 6.76
C ASP A 75 -15.07 -6.35 7.04
N VAL A 76 -14.26 -5.93 6.05
CA VAL A 76 -13.24 -4.87 6.20
C VAL A 76 -13.57 -3.68 5.30
N VAL A 77 -13.36 -2.47 5.82
CA VAL A 77 -13.34 -1.25 5.00
C VAL A 77 -11.92 -1.05 4.49
N LEU A 78 -11.75 -1.03 3.18
CA LEU A 78 -10.50 -0.75 2.50
C LEU A 78 -10.52 0.68 1.97
N GLU A 79 -9.39 1.38 2.08
CA GLU A 79 -9.19 2.68 1.45
C GLU A 79 -7.97 2.61 0.53
N ALA A 80 -8.20 2.61 -0.78
CA ALA A 80 -7.17 2.45 -1.78
C ALA A 80 -6.89 3.76 -2.51
N SER A 81 -5.61 4.11 -2.57
CA SER A 81 -5.05 5.27 -3.27
C SER A 81 -4.04 4.83 -4.33
N TRP A 82 -3.80 5.66 -5.36
CA TRP A 82 -2.76 5.41 -6.36
C TRP A 82 -1.50 6.24 -6.08
N ILE A 83 -0.35 5.65 -6.37
CA ILE A 83 0.92 6.36 -6.53
C ILE A 83 1.59 5.92 -7.83
N ALA A 84 2.35 6.82 -8.46
CA ALA A 84 3.13 6.45 -9.62
C ALA A 84 4.42 5.71 -9.19
N ALA A 85 4.81 4.66 -9.92
CA ALA A 85 6.05 3.92 -9.65
C ALA A 85 7.29 4.83 -9.64
N ARG A 86 7.28 5.93 -10.41
CA ARG A 86 8.37 6.92 -10.43
C ARG A 86 8.57 7.64 -9.08
N ASP A 87 7.49 7.83 -8.32
CA ASP A 87 7.53 8.54 -7.03
C ASP A 87 8.13 7.64 -5.93
N LEU A 88 8.30 6.34 -6.24
CA LEU A 88 8.97 5.35 -5.41
C LEU A 88 10.40 5.04 -5.89
N ARG A 89 10.91 5.70 -6.94
CA ARG A 89 12.25 5.40 -7.51
C ARG A 89 13.42 5.83 -6.64
N SER A 90 13.20 6.68 -5.64
CA SER A 90 14.24 7.13 -4.72
C SER A 90 13.74 7.10 -3.27
N PRO A 91 14.56 6.60 -2.33
CA PRO A 91 14.31 6.73 -0.90
C PRO A 91 14.02 8.18 -0.48
N ASP A 92 14.68 9.17 -1.09
CA ASP A 92 14.45 10.59 -0.77
C ASP A 92 13.01 11.01 -1.08
N LEU A 93 12.43 10.52 -2.19
CA LEU A 93 11.05 10.82 -2.57
C LEU A 93 10.05 10.17 -1.61
N VAL A 94 10.36 8.95 -1.16
CA VAL A 94 9.57 8.22 -0.15
C VAL A 94 9.63 8.94 1.20
N LEU A 95 10.82 9.35 1.64
CA LEU A 95 11.05 10.07 2.90
C LEU A 95 10.43 11.48 2.89
N SER A 96 10.38 12.12 1.71
CA SER A 96 9.74 13.43 1.52
C SER A 96 8.22 13.39 1.69
N ASN A 97 7.62 12.19 1.62
CA ASN A 97 6.18 11.99 1.81
C ASN A 97 5.92 11.28 3.14
N TYR A 98 5.48 12.04 4.15
CA TYR A 98 5.28 11.52 5.50
C TYR A 98 4.28 10.35 5.57
N HIS A 99 3.33 10.26 4.62
CA HIS A 99 2.40 9.12 4.52
C HIS A 99 3.08 7.83 4.05
N LEU A 100 4.17 7.95 3.28
CA LEU A 100 4.95 6.82 2.78
C LEU A 100 6.05 6.43 3.76
N ALA A 101 6.77 7.40 4.31
CA ALA A 101 7.92 7.17 5.19
C ALA A 101 7.62 6.28 6.40
N GLY A 102 6.42 6.38 6.97
CA GLY A 102 5.98 5.49 8.07
C GLY A 102 5.79 4.03 7.65
N SER A 103 5.40 3.81 6.40
CA SER A 103 5.01 2.51 5.85
C SER A 103 6.19 1.58 5.60
N PHE A 104 7.35 2.12 5.22
CA PHE A 104 8.55 1.34 4.90
C PHE A 104 9.45 0.99 6.10
N ARG A 105 8.95 1.14 7.34
CA ARG A 105 9.69 0.80 8.58
C ARG A 105 9.69 -0.69 8.95
N SER A 106 8.86 -1.48 8.31
CA SER A 106 8.74 -2.94 8.49
C SER A 106 8.45 -3.59 7.15
N THR A 107 8.74 -4.87 6.94
CA THR A 107 8.37 -5.58 5.70
C THR A 107 6.90 -6.02 5.65
N ASP A 108 6.19 -5.98 6.78
CA ASP A 108 4.81 -6.49 6.89
C ASP A 108 3.76 -5.67 6.12
N HIS A 109 4.14 -4.50 5.65
CA HIS A 109 3.28 -3.59 4.89
C HIS A 109 3.09 -4.00 3.42
N ILE A 110 3.96 -4.84 2.84
CA ILE A 110 3.84 -5.20 1.42
C ILE A 110 2.65 -6.16 1.24
N LEU A 111 1.73 -5.79 0.35
CA LEU A 111 0.56 -6.58 -0.05
C LEU A 111 0.84 -7.35 -1.34
N ALA A 112 1.52 -6.73 -2.29
CA ALA A 112 2.00 -7.35 -3.52
C ALA A 112 3.23 -6.61 -4.05
N ASP A 113 4.22 -7.33 -4.53
CA ASP A 113 5.42 -6.76 -5.14
C ASP A 113 5.93 -7.66 -6.27
N PRO A 114 5.19 -7.73 -7.40
CA PRO A 114 5.53 -8.64 -8.50
C PRO A 114 6.88 -8.31 -9.14
N ALA A 115 7.32 -7.05 -9.06
CA ALA A 115 8.57 -6.58 -9.63
C ALA A 115 9.75 -6.58 -8.64
N GLY A 116 9.51 -6.77 -7.34
CA GLY A 116 10.53 -6.71 -6.29
C GLY A 116 10.97 -5.30 -5.89
N VAL A 117 10.38 -4.26 -6.49
CA VAL A 117 10.79 -2.85 -6.33
C VAL A 117 10.45 -2.35 -4.93
N LEU A 118 9.31 -2.76 -4.36
CA LEU A 118 8.92 -2.32 -3.02
C LEU A 118 9.85 -2.93 -1.96
N GLY A 119 10.23 -4.19 -2.13
CA GLY A 119 11.17 -4.89 -1.25
C GLY A 119 12.56 -4.24 -1.21
N GLU A 120 13.03 -3.69 -2.33
CA GLU A 120 14.33 -2.99 -2.41
C GLU A 120 14.34 -1.66 -1.64
N LEU A 121 13.20 -0.99 -1.49
CA LEU A 121 13.10 0.29 -0.79
C LEU A 121 13.11 0.13 0.74
N VAL A 122 12.58 -0.97 1.26
CA VAL A 122 12.50 -1.24 2.71
C VAL A 122 13.85 -1.10 3.44
N PRO A 123 14.95 -1.78 3.02
CA PRO A 123 16.22 -1.71 3.73
C PRO A 123 16.88 -0.33 3.67
N VAL A 124 16.52 0.52 2.70
CA VAL A 124 17.10 1.86 2.57
C VAL A 124 16.36 2.86 3.45
N VAL A 125 15.02 2.82 3.44
CA VAL A 125 14.18 3.72 4.26
C VAL A 125 14.22 3.35 5.74
N SER A 126 14.35 2.06 6.09
CA SER A 126 14.42 1.61 7.49
C SER A 126 15.71 2.01 8.22
N ARG A 127 16.73 2.55 7.51
CA ARG A 127 18.04 2.91 8.07
C ARG A 127 18.18 4.40 8.41
N GLU A 128 17.26 5.23 7.95
CA GLU A 128 17.17 6.68 8.20
C GLU A 128 16.24 6.96 9.38
#